data_AF-A0A5J4SR56-F1
#
_entry.id   AF-A0A5J4SR56-F1
#
_cell.length_a   1.000
_cell.length_b   1.000
_cell.length_c   1.000
_cell.angle_alpha   90.00
_cell.angle_beta   90.00
_cell.angle_gamma   90.00
#
_symmetry.space_group_name_H-M   'P 1'
#
loop_
_entity.id
_entity.type
_entity.pdbx_description
1 polymer ?
#
loop_
_entity_poly.entity_id
_entity_poly.type
_entity_poly.pdbx_seq_one_letter_code
_entity_poly.pdbx_strand_id
1 'polypeptide(L)'
;MFKIYVAYLDIQANGSASYLRLSRRYENLKQESIRLQKEFGVSVDFESLVITPMQRILRYIMLVKEILKHMPQQNIEREGLEEALHNFESTANYINNHLVDKIYFNLLVHL
;
A
#
# COMPACT_ATOMS: atom_id res chain seq x y z
N MET A 1 9.22 -12.39 -2.12
CA MET A 1 9.63 -11.02 -1.73
C MET A 1 8.46 -10.18 -1.20
N PHE A 2 7.24 -10.26 -1.76
CA PHE A 2 6.13 -9.36 -1.38
C PHE A 2 5.25 -9.78 -0.18
N LYS A 3 5.53 -10.90 0.49
CA LYS A 3 4.79 -11.33 1.70
C LYS A 3 4.76 -10.27 2.82
N ILE A 4 5.78 -9.40 2.86
CA ILE A 4 5.84 -8.28 3.81
C ILE A 4 4.69 -7.28 3.64
N TYR A 5 4.13 -7.14 2.43
CA TYR A 5 2.99 -6.25 2.19
C TYR A 5 1.70 -6.77 2.82
N VAL A 6 1.53 -8.10 2.93
CA VAL A 6 0.39 -8.70 3.63
C VAL A 6 0.50 -8.49 5.12
N ALA A 7 1.68 -8.75 5.70
CA ALA A 7 1.93 -8.46 7.11
C ALA A 7 1.73 -6.96 7.43
N TYR A 8 2.17 -6.07 6.53
CA TYR A 8 1.94 -4.64 6.66
C TYR A 8 0.44 -4.30 6.63
N LEU A 9 -0.30 -4.85 5.67
CA LEU A 9 -1.74 -4.65 5.55
C LEU A 9 -2.48 -5.07 6.81
N ASP A 10 -2.09 -6.18 7.42
CA ASP A 10 -2.73 -6.68 8.63
C ASP A 10 -2.62 -5.72 9.82
N ILE A 11 -1.50 -5.02 9.89
CA ILE A 11 -1.19 -4.08 10.97
C ILE A 11 -1.67 -2.66 10.63
N GLN A 12 -1.69 -2.28 9.35
CA GLN A 12 -1.97 -0.91 8.89
C GLN A 12 -3.34 -0.41 9.33
N ALA A 13 -4.38 -1.24 9.25
CA ALA A 13 -5.73 -0.85 9.68
C ALA A 13 -5.78 -0.55 11.19
N ASN A 14 -5.18 -1.43 12.00
CA ASN A 14 -5.12 -1.27 13.46
C ASN A 14 -4.24 -0.07 13.86
N GLY A 15 -3.13 0.14 13.15
CA GLY A 15 -2.22 1.27 13.33
C GLY A 15 -2.90 2.59 13.04
N SER A 16 -3.62 2.69 11.92
CA SER A 16 -4.37 3.89 11.52
C SER A 16 -5.49 4.21 12.51
N ALA A 17 -6.28 3.21 12.91
CA ALA A 17 -7.32 3.37 13.92
C ALA A 17 -6.75 3.81 15.27
N SER A 18 -5.59 3.30 15.66
CA SER A 18 -4.93 3.68 16.91
C SER A 18 -4.37 5.09 16.85
N TYR A 19 -3.75 5.48 15.74
CA TYR A 19 -3.29 6.84 15.52
C TYR A 19 -4.45 7.84 15.58
N LEU A 20 -5.55 7.57 14.85
CA LEU A 20 -6.74 8.41 14.85
C LEU A 20 -7.35 8.57 16.24
N ARG A 21 -7.41 7.48 17.03
CA ARG A 21 -7.88 7.51 18.40
C ARG A 21 -6.98 8.38 19.30
N LEU A 22 -5.66 8.25 19.16
CA LEU A 22 -4.70 9.01 19.96
C LEU A 22 -4.65 10.49 19.56
N SER A 23 -4.69 10.80 18.27
CA SER A 23 -4.65 12.19 17.76
C SER A 23 -5.87 13.00 18.19
N ARG A 24 -7.03 12.35 18.37
CA ARG A 24 -8.24 12.98 18.96
C ARG A 24 -8.12 13.24 20.45
N ARG A 25 -7.32 12.45 21.17
CA ARG A 25 -7.19 12.51 22.64
C ARG A 25 -6.06 13.44 23.08
N TYR A 26 -5.00 13.53 22.30
CA TYR A 26 -3.75 14.15 22.67
C TYR A 26 -3.39 15.25 21.68
N GLU A 27 -3.69 16.51 22.05
CA GLU A 27 -3.44 17.68 21.20
C GLU A 27 -1.95 17.83 20.85
N ASN A 28 -1.05 17.48 21.78
CA ASN A 28 0.39 17.50 21.53
C ASN A 28 0.80 16.57 20.37
N LEU A 29 0.13 15.42 20.17
CA LEU A 29 0.41 14.55 19.03
C LEU A 29 0.03 15.22 17.70
N LYS A 30 -1.10 15.94 17.67
CA LYS A 30 -1.53 16.71 16.51
C LYS A 30 -0.58 17.86 16.21
N GLN A 31 -0.15 18.59 17.24
CA GLN A 31 0.82 19.68 17.09
C GLN A 31 2.18 19.17 16.58
N GLU A 32 2.65 18.02 17.07
CA GLU A 32 3.88 17.40 16.56
C GLU A 32 3.74 16.97 15.09
N SER A 33 2.58 16.44 14.69
CA SER A 33 2.31 16.11 13.29
C SER A 33 2.42 17.35 12.38
N ILE A 34 1.81 18.47 12.79
CA ILE A 34 1.88 19.74 12.05
C ILE A 34 3.31 20.30 12.04
N ARG A 35 4.04 20.21 13.16
CA ARG A 35 5.43 20.64 13.26
C ARG A 35 6.31 19.90 12.26
N LEU A 36 6.21 18.57 12.22
CA LEU A 36 6.97 17.72 11.29
C LEU A 36 6.62 18.03 9.83
N GLN A 37 5.33 18.18 9.51
CA GLN A 37 4.88 18.58 8.17
C GLN A 37 5.54 19.89 7.70
N LYS A 38 5.57 20.89 8.58
CA LYS A 38 6.22 22.17 8.29
C LYS A 38 7.74 22.06 8.18
N GLU A 39 8.39 21.29 9.06
CA GLU A 39 9.83 21.06 9.08
C GLU A 39 10.33 20.44 7.76
N PHE A 40 9.60 19.45 7.24
CA PHE A 40 9.94 18.74 6.01
C PHE A 40 9.28 19.33 4.75
N GLY A 41 8.49 20.40 4.88
CA GLY A 41 7.77 21.01 3.75
C GLY A 41 6.78 20.06 3.07
N VAL A 42 6.20 19.14 3.82
CA VAL A 42 5.25 18.13 3.33
C VAL A 42 3.85 18.38 3.89
N SER A 43 2.83 18.24 3.05
CA SER A 43 1.42 18.40 3.46
C SER A 43 0.68 17.07 3.64
N VAL A 44 1.42 15.94 3.66
CA VAL A 44 0.84 14.60 3.79
C VAL A 44 0.63 14.24 5.25
N ASP A 45 -0.57 13.78 5.56
CA ASP A 45 -0.90 13.26 6.88
C ASP A 45 -0.48 11.80 7.06
N PHE A 46 -0.54 11.32 8.30
CA PHE A 46 -0.15 9.96 8.65
C PHE A 46 -0.95 8.92 7.85
N GLU A 47 -2.27 9.11 7.70
CA GLU A 47 -3.14 8.19 6.97
C GLU A 47 -2.74 8.09 5.48
N SER A 48 -2.42 9.22 4.85
CA SER A 48 -1.92 9.30 3.48
C SER A 48 -0.55 8.62 3.32
N LEU A 49 0.29 8.63 4.35
CA LEU A 49 1.60 7.96 4.32
C LEU A 49 1.47 6.45 4.47
N VAL A 50 0.63 5.96 5.39
CA VAL A 50 0.53 4.52 5.66
C VAL A 50 -0.23 3.74 4.58
N ILE A 51 -0.98 4.40 3.70
CA ILE A 51 -1.55 3.72 2.52
C ILE A 51 -0.53 3.52 1.39
N THR A 52 0.60 4.25 1.41
CA THR A 52 1.56 4.25 0.29
C THR A 52 2.16 2.87 -0.05
N PRO A 53 2.44 1.95 0.90
CA PRO A 53 2.96 0.63 0.53
C PRO A 53 1.94 -0.13 -0.34
N MET A 54 0.66 -0.05 -0.01
CA MET A 54 -0.39 -0.71 -0.80
C MET A 54 -0.47 -0.16 -2.21
N GLN A 55 -0.37 1.17 -2.34
CA GLN A 55 -0.36 1.84 -3.65
C GLN A 55 0.88 1.52 -4.48
N ARG A 56 2.02 1.21 -3.84
CA ARG A 56 3.30 1.02 -4.52
C ARG A 56 3.27 -0.17 -5.49
N ILE A 57 2.60 -1.26 -5.10
CA ILE A 57 2.45 -2.45 -5.97
C ILE A 57 1.67 -2.09 -7.23
N LEU A 58 0.55 -1.37 -7.07
CA LEU A 58 -0.27 -0.94 -8.20
C LEU A 58 0.50 -0.01 -9.15
N ARG A 59 1.32 0.90 -8.60
CA ARG A 59 2.18 1.78 -9.40
C ARG A 59 3.22 1.00 -10.20
N TYR A 60 3.83 -0.04 -9.64
CA TYR A 60 4.78 -0.87 -10.39
C TYR A 60 4.11 -1.60 -11.55
N ILE A 61 2.90 -2.14 -11.36
CA ILE A 61 2.11 -2.76 -12.43
C ILE A 61 1.90 -1.76 -13.58
N MET A 62 1.45 -0.54 -13.26
CA MET A 62 1.20 0.50 -14.27
C MET A 62 2.47 0.90 -15.01
N LEU A 63 3.58 1.09 -14.29
CA LEU A 63 4.87 1.48 -14.89
C LEU A 63 5.40 0.39 -15.81
N VAL A 64 5.38 -0.88 -15.38
CA VAL A 64 5.88 -2.00 -16.18
C VAL A 64 5.01 -2.19 -17.43
N LYS A 65 3.67 -2.08 -17.31
CA LYS A 65 2.76 -2.11 -18.46
C LYS A 65 3.07 -1.01 -19.47
N GLU A 66 3.32 0.21 -18.99
CA GLU A 66 3.64 1.34 -19.88
C GLU A 66 4.99 1.12 -20.58
N ILE A 67 6.01 0.62 -19.87
CA ILE A 67 7.30 0.27 -20.48
C ILE A 67 7.11 -0.80 -21.56
N LEU A 68 6.42 -1.90 -21.24
CA LEU A 68 6.16 -3.00 -22.18
C LEU A 68 5.35 -2.55 -23.40
N LYS A 69 4.47 -1.57 -23.26
CA LYS A 69 3.69 -1.03 -24.38
C LYS A 69 4.57 -0.37 -25.46
N HIS A 70 5.65 0.29 -25.05
CA HIS A 70 6.57 1.00 -25.96
C HIS A 70 7.85 0.22 -26.28
N MET A 71 8.04 -0.96 -25.67
CA MET A 71 9.21 -1.80 -25.89
C MET A 71 9.04 -2.66 -27.16
N PRO A 72 10.05 -2.75 -28.05
CA PRO A 72 10.03 -3.68 -29.18
C PRO A 72 9.81 -5.14 -28.75
N GLN A 73 9.17 -5.93 -29.61
CA GLN A 73 8.92 -7.36 -29.30
C GLN A 73 10.20 -8.18 -29.19
N GLN A 74 11.24 -7.81 -29.94
CA GLN A 74 12.53 -8.52 -29.97
C GLN A 74 13.51 -8.04 -28.90
N ASN A 75 13.07 -7.19 -27.97
CA ASN A 75 13.95 -6.69 -26.91
C ASN A 75 14.27 -7.81 -25.91
N ILE A 76 15.56 -8.00 -25.61
CA ILE A 76 16.06 -9.05 -24.70
C ILE A 76 15.55 -8.90 -23.25
N GLU A 77 15.22 -7.68 -22.82
CA GLU A 77 14.72 -7.38 -21.47
C GLU A 77 13.21 -7.62 -21.33
N ARG A 78 12.49 -7.83 -22.44
CA ARG A 78 11.02 -7.94 -22.45
C ARG A 78 10.53 -9.09 -21.57
N GLU A 79 11.14 -10.26 -21.71
CA GLU A 79 10.75 -11.46 -20.96
C GLU A 79 10.84 -11.23 -19.44
N GLY A 80 11.94 -10.63 -18.98
CA GLY A 80 12.11 -10.31 -17.55
C GLY A 80 11.09 -9.29 -17.04
N LEU A 81 10.70 -8.32 -17.86
CA LEU A 81 9.65 -7.35 -17.52
C LEU A 81 8.26 -7.98 -17.50
N GLU A 82 7.96 -8.91 -18.41
CA GLU A 82 6.72 -9.68 -18.42
C GLU A 82 6.61 -10.58 -17.18
N GLU A 83 7.70 -11.24 -16.79
CA GLU A 83 7.78 -12.01 -15.55
C GLU A 83 7.59 -11.11 -14.32
N ALA A 84 8.25 -9.95 -14.29
CA ALA A 84 8.10 -8.98 -13.21
C ALA A 84 6.64 -8.49 -13.11
N LEU A 85 6.00 -8.19 -14.24
CA LEU A 85 4.59 -7.80 -14.29
C LEU A 85 3.70 -8.89 -13.71
N HIS A 86 3.90 -10.14 -14.14
CA HIS A 86 3.16 -11.28 -13.62
C HIS A 86 3.30 -11.42 -12.10
N ASN A 87 4.52 -11.27 -11.58
CA ASN A 87 4.80 -11.33 -10.15
C ASN A 87 4.10 -10.19 -9.36
N PHE A 88 4.07 -8.97 -9.91
CA PHE A 88 3.35 -7.86 -9.29
C PHE A 88 1.82 -8.06 -9.30
N GLU A 89 1.26 -8.51 -10.42
CA GLU A 89 -0.18 -8.78 -10.54
C GLU A 89 -0.62 -9.93 -9.63
N SER A 90 0.15 -11.01 -9.57
CA SER A 90 -0.08 -12.13 -8.65
C SER A 90 -0.06 -11.66 -7.19
N THR A 91 0.87 -10.79 -6.84
CA THR A 91 0.94 -10.17 -5.50
C THR A 91 -0.28 -9.30 -5.21
N ALA A 92 -0.69 -8.45 -6.14
CA ALA A 92 -1.87 -7.59 -5.98
C ALA A 92 -3.14 -8.43 -5.79
N ASN A 93 -3.30 -9.50 -6.56
CA ASN A 93 -4.42 -10.43 -6.43
C ASN A 93 -4.41 -11.15 -5.09
N TYR A 94 -3.24 -11.60 -4.63
CA TYR A 94 -3.10 -12.23 -3.32
C TYR A 94 -3.50 -11.30 -2.18
N ILE A 95 -3.05 -10.04 -2.22
CA ILE A 95 -3.43 -8.99 -1.27
C ILE A 95 -4.95 -8.76 -1.28
N ASN A 96 -5.54 -8.66 -2.48
CA ASN A 96 -6.97 -8.43 -2.64
C ASN A 96 -7.78 -9.58 -2.03
N ASN A 97 -7.40 -10.82 -2.31
CA ASN A 97 -8.07 -12.00 -1.75
C ASN A 97 -7.98 -12.03 -0.22
N HIS A 98 -6.79 -11.75 0.34
CA HIS A 98 -6.61 -11.67 1.80
C HIS A 98 -7.49 -10.58 2.44
N LEU A 99 -7.62 -9.42 1.80
CA LEU A 99 -8.52 -8.36 2.24
C LEU A 99 -9.98 -8.80 2.24
N VAL A 100 -10.41 -9.46 1.17
CA VAL A 100 -11.77 -9.98 1.02
C VAL A 100 -12.08 -11.00 2.11
N ASP A 101 -11.19 -11.97 2.34
CA ASP A 101 -11.33 -12.97 3.39
C ASP A 101 -11.44 -12.34 4.78
N LYS A 102 -10.62 -11.32 5.05
CA LYS A 102 -10.65 -10.57 6.32
C LYS A 102 -11.95 -9.81 6.53
N ILE A 103 -12.50 -9.20 5.48
CA ILE A 103 -13.79 -8.51 5.53
C ILE A 103 -14.92 -9.50 5.83
N TYR A 104 -14.96 -10.63 5.11
CA TYR A 104 -15.97 -11.67 5.36
C TYR A 104 -15.88 -12.25 6.77
N PHE A 105 -14.67 -12.53 7.25
CA PHE A 105 -14.47 -13.02 8.61
C PHE A 105 -15.03 -12.03 9.65
N ASN A 106 -14.71 -10.74 9.53
CA ASN A 106 -15.22 -9.72 10.44
C ASN A 106 -16.75 -9.59 10.40
N LEU A 107 -17.36 -9.73 9.23
CA LEU A 107 -18.83 -9.70 9.09
C LEU A 107 -19.48 -10.90 9.77
N LEU A 108 -18.86 -12.09 9.70
CA LEU A 108 -19.38 -13.32 10.30
C LEU A 108 -19.22 -13.36 11.83
N VAL A 109 -18.17 -12.75 12.38
CA VAL A 109 -17.91 -12.71 13.83
C VAL A 109 -18.80 -11.69 14.57
N HIS A 110 -19.42 -10.76 13.84
CA HIS A 110 -20.32 -9.74 14.39
C HIS A 110 -21.82 -10.02 14.14
N LEU A 111 -22.16 -11.25 13.70
CA LEU A 111 -23.51 -11.81 13.64
C LEU A 111 -23.73 -12.80 14.79
#